data_AF-A0A497IE18-F1
#
_entry.id   AF-A0A497IE18-F1
#
_cell.length_a   1.000
_cell.length_b   1.000
_cell.length_c   1.000
_cell.angle_alpha   90.00
_cell.angle_beta   90.00
_cell.angle_gamma   90.00
#
_symmetry.space_group_name_H-M   'P 1'
#
loop_
_entity.id
_entity.type
_entity.pdbx_description
1 polymer ?
#
loop_
_entity_poly.entity_id
_entity_poly.type
_entity_poly.pdbx_seq_one_letter_code
_entity_poly.pdbx_strand_id
1 'polypeptide(L)' 'MLCKWYSVCPMKRFYEEGKIDKHWIEDYCFGDFRKCKRYQMEEKGEYHPDNMLPDGSIDESLK' A
#
# COMPACT_ATOMS: atom_id res chain seq x y z
N MET A 1 -6.82 0.53 -12.90
CA MET A 1 -6.00 -0.68 -13.21
C MET A 1 -5.61 -1.30 -11.89
N LEU A 2 -5.55 -2.63 -11.77
CA LEU A 2 -5.26 -3.27 -10.49
C LEU A 2 -3.75 -3.42 -10.27
N CYS A 3 -3.25 -3.00 -9.10
CA CYS A 3 -1.89 -3.28 -8.65
C CYS A 3 -1.65 -4.78 -8.57
N LYS A 4 -0.58 -5.28 -9.21
CA LYS A 4 -0.26 -6.71 -9.29
C LYS A 4 0.01 -7.38 -7.93
N TRP A 5 0.40 -6.62 -6.91
CA TRP A 5 0.66 -7.11 -5.55
C TRP A 5 -0.51 -6.91 -4.58
N TYR A 6 -1.65 -6.38 -5.04
CA TYR A 6 -2.78 -6.05 -4.15
C TYR A 6 -3.24 -7.23 -3.29
N SER A 7 -3.22 -8.46 -3.81
CA SER A 7 -3.67 -9.65 -3.08
C SER A 7 -2.82 -10.01 -1.87
N VAL A 8 -1.54 -9.58 -1.84
CA VAL A 8 -0.57 -9.89 -0.77
C VAL A 8 -0.09 -8.64 -0.01
N CYS A 9 -0.42 -7.45 -0.51
CA CYS A 9 0.01 -6.19 0.09
C CYS A 9 -0.71 -5.94 1.43
N PRO A 10 0.01 -5.52 2.49
CA PRO A 10 -0.58 -5.19 3.79
C PRO A 10 -1.71 -4.16 3.73
N MET A 11 -1.72 -3.27 2.73
CA MET A 11 -2.77 -2.26 2.55
C MET A 11 -4.16 -2.89 2.42
N LYS A 12 -4.28 -4.01 1.70
CA LYS A 12 -5.55 -4.73 1.57
C LYS A 12 -6.03 -5.18 2.95
N ARG A 13 -5.15 -5.82 3.73
CA ARG A 13 -5.45 -6.28 5.10
C ARG A 13 -5.88 -5.12 6.00
N PHE A 14 -5.11 -4.03 6.02
CA PHE A 14 -5.42 -2.88 6.86
C PHE A 14 -6.75 -2.21 6.49
N TYR A 15 -7.08 -2.16 5.20
CA TYR A 15 -8.38 -1.67 4.76
C TYR A 15 -9.52 -2.59 5.18
N GLU A 16 -9.37 -3.91 4.99
CA GLU A 16 -10.36 -4.91 5.41
C GLU A 16 -10.58 -4.92 6.94
N GLU A 17 -9.54 -4.60 7.71
CA GLU A 17 -9.58 -4.41 9.16
C GLU A 17 -10.11 -3.03 9.60
N GLY A 18 -10.37 -2.11 8.66
CA GLY A 18 -10.84 -0.76 8.94
C GLY A 18 -9.80 0.18 9.57
N LYS A 19 -8.50 -0.17 9.48
CA LYS A 19 -7.39 0.60 10.04
C LYS A 19 -6.96 1.77 9.15
N ILE A 20 -7.21 1.68 7.84
CA ILE A 20 -6.91 2.74 6.88
C ILE A 20 -8.14 3.06 6.05
N ASP A 21 -8.26 4.31 5.63
CA ASP A 21 -9.35 4.77 4.78
C ASP A 21 -9.32 4.15 3.37
N LYS A 22 -10.52 4.02 2.79
CA LYS A 22 -10.72 3.44 1.45
C LYS A 22 -9.93 4.14 0.35
N HIS A 23 -9.66 5.43 0.47
CA HIS A 23 -8.93 6.22 -0.53
C HIS A 23 -7.54 5.62 -0.81
N TRP A 24 -6.87 5.04 0.20
CA TRP A 24 -5.59 4.36 0.01
C TRP A 24 -5.67 3.19 -0.98
N ILE A 25 -6.80 2.49 -1.01
CA ILE A 25 -7.04 1.39 -1.95
C ILE A 25 -7.49 1.93 -3.30
N GLU A 26 -8.42 2.88 -3.32
CA GLU A 26 -9.01 3.38 -4.57
C GLU A 26 -8.01 4.20 -5.39
N ASP A 27 -7.27 5.11 -4.77
CA ASP A 27 -6.37 6.02 -5.48
C ASP A 27 -5.08 5.33 -5.91
N TYR A 28 -4.59 4.38 -5.11
CA TYR A 28 -3.32 3.70 -5.37
C TYR A 28 -3.51 2.28 -5.89
N CYS A 29 -4.18 1.38 -5.15
CA CYS A 29 -4.26 -0.03 -5.53
C CYS A 29 -5.12 -0.28 -6.78
N PHE A 30 -6.26 0.41 -6.90
CA PHE A 30 -7.19 0.28 -8.04
C PHE A 30 -7.07 1.45 -9.03
N GLY A 31 -6.43 2.54 -8.61
CA GLY A 31 -6.13 3.73 -9.39
C GLY A 31 -4.73 3.67 -10.03
N ASP A 32 -3.89 4.64 -9.68
CA ASP A 32 -2.54 4.79 -10.22
C ASP A 32 -1.48 4.25 -9.25
N PHE A 33 -1.32 2.93 -9.25
CA PHE A 33 -0.35 2.24 -8.40
C PHE A 33 1.09 2.64 -8.66
N ARG A 34 1.41 3.29 -9.80
CA ARG A 34 2.76 3.76 -10.09
C ARG A 34 3.16 4.94 -9.21
N LYS A 35 2.20 5.64 -8.61
CA LYS A 35 2.44 6.69 -7.60
C LYS A 35 2.68 6.13 -6.20
N CYS A 36 2.37 4.85 -5.95
CA CYS A 36 2.60 4.21 -4.66
C CYS A 36 4.10 4.00 -4.43
N LYS A 37 4.63 4.51 -3.32
CA LYS A 37 6.04 4.34 -2.93
C LYS A 37 6.41 2.89 -2.67
N ARG A 38 5.52 2.13 -2.03
CA ARG A 38 5.71 0.68 -1.84
C ARG A 38 5.90 -0.03 -3.17
N TYR A 39 5.06 0.26 -4.16
CA TYR A 39 5.17 -0.32 -5.50
C TYR A 39 6.51 0.03 -6.17
N GLN A 40 6.95 1.29 -6.07
CA GLN A 40 8.24 1.74 -6.62
C GLN A 40 9.43 1.02 -5.96
N MET A 41 9.35 0.72 -4.66
CA MET A 41 10.39 0.03 -3.91
C MET A 41 10.43 -1.47 -4.24
N GLU A 42 9.26 -2.12 -4.35
CA GLU A 42 9.15 -3.53 -4.79
C GLU A 42 9.76 -3.75 -6.19
N GLU A 43 9.47 -2.85 -7.15
CA GLU A 43 10.06 -2.94 -8.50
C GLU A 43 11.60 -2.82 -8.50
N LYS A 44 12.17 -2.17 -7.47
CA LYS A 44 13.62 -2.03 -7.29
C LYS A 44 14.23 -3.10 -6.40
N GLY A 45 13.41 -3.95 -5.78
CA GLY A 45 13.87 -4.91 -4.75
C GLY A 45 14.34 -4.23 -3.45
N GLU A 46 13.82 -3.04 -3.14
CA GLU A 46 14.15 -2.29 -1.93
C GLU A 46 13.22 -2.70 -0.77
N TYR A 47 13.82 -2.94 0.40
CA TYR A 47 13.06 -3.22 1.62
C TYR A 47 12.20 -2.02 2.03
N HIS A 48 10.96 -2.30 2.42
CA HIS A 48 10.08 -1.35 3.09
C HIS A 48 9.21 -2.10 4.11
N PRO A 49 8.87 -1.48 5.25
CA PRO A 49 8.10 -2.14 6.29
C PRO A 49 6.61 -2.20 5.94
N ASP A 50 5.88 -3.13 6.57
CA ASP A 50 4.45 -3.34 6.31
C ASP A 50 3.59 -2.14 6.68
N ASN A 51 3.99 -1.38 7.71
CA ASN A 51 3.28 -0.19 8.18
C ASN A 51 3.59 1.09 7.38
N MET A 52 4.35 0.99 6.29
CA MET A 52 4.50 2.09 5.33
C MET A 52 3.22 2.24 4.51
N LEU A 53 2.66 3.45 4.44
CA LEU A 53 1.51 3.78 3.60
C LEU A 53 1.92 4.00 2.12
N PRO A 54 0.96 4.02 1.18
CA PRO A 54 1.25 4.21 -0.24
C PRO A 54 2.00 5.50 -0.59
N ASP A 55 1.89 6.55 0.21
CA ASP A 55 2.63 7.81 0.02
C ASP A 55 4.09 7.76 0.54
N GLY A 56 4.46 6.68 1.24
CA GLY A 56 5.78 6.48 1.85
C GLY A 56 5.89 6.89 3.32
N SER A 57 4.83 7.43 3.93
CA SER A 57 4.80 7.69 5.37
C SER A 57 4.73 6.38 6.17
N ILE A 58 5.25 6.40 7.40
CA ILE A 58 5.18 5.26 8.32
C ILE A 58 4.09 5.54 9.35
N ASP A 59 3.14 4.63 9.49
CA ASP A 59 2.12 4.68 10.53
C ASP A 59 2.38 3.59 11.59
N GLU A 60 2.99 3.98 12.70
CA GLU A 60 3.33 3.09 13.82
C GLU A 60 2.11 2.44 14.50
N SER A 61 0.89 2.91 14.22
CA SER A 61 -0.34 2.29 14.72
C SER A 61 -0.73 1.02 13.96
N LEU A 62 -0.19 0.81 12.74
CA LEU A 62 -0.49 -0.34 11.90
C LEU A 62 0.40 -1.53 12.25
N LYS A 63 -0.23 -2.64 12.66
CA LYS A 63 0.38 -3.94 13.00
C LYS A 63 -0.46 -5.08 12.41
#